data_AF-A0AAE6CBW3-F1
#
_entry.id   AF-A0AAE6CBW3-F1
#
_cell.length_a   1.000
_cell.length_b   1.000
_cell.length_c   1.000
_cell.angle_alpha   90.00
_cell.angle_beta   90.00
_cell.angle_gamma   90.00
#
_symmetry.space_group_name_H-M   'P 1'
#
loop_
_entity.id
_entity.type
_entity.pdbx_description
1 polymer ?
#
loop_
_entity_poly.entity_id
_entity_poly.type
_entity_poly.pdbx_seq_one_letter_code
_entity_poly.pdbx_strand_id
1 'polypeptide(L)'
;MEPRSSKHDREGKHWLDHFRRMGIGRTTDRTRGLLEFCDTFDSIELWADPNANAQLILIWLLDFLRPYKEVSSKLSLVQADDEIANYLPESLKEWKLPVFKVTDRHLALASRAWQAWRAPTPEGCFELLMQDTTILPRLRPAIIALLEELPDSLNGIGASEQLMLEALSYGCTDPGQALYAARDRRVINEGEAGDLFDELAQCPEPLIFGLGEGPFDPSEHTRYQRYRRAKVGLTKLGQAVVEAEDDFSRHNPIKRWWGGTELTNERLWRWDREIRSLVAPA
;
A
#
# COMPACT_ATOMS: atom_id res chain seq x y z
N MET A 1 -3.53 -17.09 -3.39
CA MET A 1 -3.42 -15.62 -3.30
C MET A 1 -4.77 -15.04 -3.62
N GLU A 2 -5.23 -14.09 -2.81
CA GLU A 2 -6.46 -13.32 -3.05
C GLU A 2 -6.11 -11.83 -3.23
N PRO A 3 -6.94 -11.05 -3.94
CA PRO A 3 -6.72 -9.61 -4.15
C PRO A 3 -6.53 -8.86 -2.84
N ARG A 4 -5.69 -7.80 -2.83
CA ARG A 4 -5.53 -6.96 -1.62
C ARG A 4 -6.85 -6.33 -1.18
N SER A 5 -7.74 -6.06 -2.14
CA SER A 5 -9.09 -5.54 -1.90
C SER A 5 -10.04 -6.54 -1.22
N SER A 6 -9.87 -7.85 -1.43
CA SER A 6 -10.82 -8.85 -0.92
C SER A 6 -10.73 -9.05 0.60
N LYS A 7 -9.62 -8.64 1.22
CA LYS A 7 -9.42 -8.72 2.69
C LYS A 7 -10.48 -7.92 3.47
N HIS A 8 -11.14 -6.95 2.81
CA HIS A 8 -12.14 -6.07 3.42
C HIS A 8 -13.60 -6.43 3.07
N ASP A 9 -13.85 -7.39 2.17
CA ASP A 9 -15.20 -7.79 1.72
C ASP A 9 -15.93 -8.74 2.70
N ARG A 10 -15.38 -8.98 3.90
CA ARG A 10 -16.01 -9.85 4.90
C ARG A 10 -17.02 -9.09 5.74
N GLU A 11 -18.26 -9.05 5.28
CA GLU A 11 -19.42 -8.67 6.09
C GLU A 11 -19.43 -9.46 7.42
N GLY A 12 -19.64 -8.77 8.54
CA GLY A 12 -19.82 -9.40 9.84
C GLY A 12 -18.56 -9.62 10.69
N LYS A 13 -17.40 -9.04 10.35
CA LYS A 13 -16.22 -9.02 11.24
C LYS A 13 -16.12 -7.69 11.97
N HIS A 14 -15.88 -7.74 13.27
CA HIS A 14 -15.82 -6.56 14.13
C HIS A 14 -14.63 -5.69 13.71
N TRP A 15 -14.84 -4.39 13.52
CA TRP A 15 -13.83 -3.50 12.93
C TRP A 15 -12.54 -3.43 13.78
N LEU A 16 -12.62 -3.69 15.09
CA LEU A 16 -11.44 -3.78 15.96
C LEU A 16 -10.67 -5.10 15.85
N ASP A 17 -11.20 -6.13 15.18
CA ASP A 17 -10.48 -7.41 15.01
C ASP A 17 -9.20 -7.23 14.19
N HIS A 18 -9.15 -6.18 13.37
CA HIS A 18 -7.97 -5.76 12.62
C HIS A 18 -7.12 -4.69 13.34
N PHE A 19 -7.62 -4.09 14.43
CA PHE A 19 -6.97 -2.98 15.18
C PHE A 19 -6.35 -3.39 16.52
N ARG A 20 -6.18 -4.70 16.79
CA ARG A 20 -5.68 -5.25 18.08
C ARG A 20 -4.34 -4.70 18.62
N ARG A 21 -3.62 -3.85 17.88
CA ARG A 21 -2.27 -3.37 18.24
C ARG A 21 -2.18 -1.95 18.81
N MET A 22 -3.20 -1.11 18.67
CA MET A 22 -3.15 0.26 19.19
C MET A 22 -3.88 0.30 20.53
N GLY A 23 -3.17 0.67 21.60
CA GLY A 23 -3.63 0.70 23.00
C GLY A 23 -4.76 1.70 23.28
N ILE A 24 -5.85 1.64 22.52
CA ILE A 24 -7.13 2.24 22.87
C ILE A 24 -7.56 1.55 24.16
N GLY A 25 -7.34 2.24 25.28
CA GLY A 25 -7.73 1.80 26.60
C GLY A 25 -9.18 1.34 26.54
N ARG A 26 -9.42 0.06 26.83
CA ARG A 26 -10.72 -0.63 26.88
C ARG A 26 -11.90 0.26 26.47
N THR A 27 -12.10 0.49 25.18
CA THR A 27 -13.44 0.83 24.71
C THR A 27 -14.29 -0.38 25.08
N THR A 28 -15.20 -0.18 26.04
CA THR A 28 -16.04 -1.21 26.63
C THR A 28 -17.07 -1.78 25.64
N ASP A 29 -17.16 -1.21 24.45
CA ASP A 29 -18.15 -1.54 23.43
C ASP A 29 -17.50 -2.28 22.25
N ARG A 30 -16.93 -3.46 22.53
CA ARG A 30 -16.41 -4.39 21.51
C ARG A 30 -17.50 -5.24 20.85
N THR A 31 -18.75 -4.81 20.99
CA THR A 31 -19.94 -5.54 20.52
C THR A 31 -20.56 -4.90 19.29
N ARG A 32 -20.27 -3.63 19.02
CA ARG A 32 -20.91 -2.86 17.94
C ARG A 32 -20.14 -2.90 16.63
N GLY A 33 -20.87 -3.01 15.53
CA GLY A 33 -20.33 -2.80 14.18
C GLY A 33 -19.85 -1.35 13.99
N LEU A 34 -19.00 -1.09 12.99
CA LEU A 34 -18.48 0.26 12.72
C LEU A 34 -19.61 1.30 12.59
N LEU A 35 -20.70 0.94 11.90
CA LEU A 35 -21.87 1.80 11.70
C LEU A 35 -22.59 2.13 13.01
N GLU A 36 -22.85 1.11 13.83
CA GLU A 36 -23.47 1.28 15.15
C GLU A 36 -22.60 2.11 16.09
N PHE A 37 -21.28 1.97 15.99
CA PHE A 37 -20.33 2.81 16.72
C PHE A 37 -20.40 4.26 16.25
N CYS A 38 -20.30 4.50 14.93
CA CYS A 38 -20.39 5.83 14.34
C CYS A 38 -21.70 6.53 14.67
N ASP A 39 -22.82 5.82 14.72
CA ASP A 39 -24.13 6.42 14.94
C ASP A 39 -24.28 7.05 16.34
N THR A 40 -23.47 6.61 17.32
CA THR A 40 -23.48 7.16 18.69
C THR A 40 -22.95 8.59 18.82
N PHE A 41 -22.30 9.11 17.78
CA PHE A 41 -21.69 10.43 17.79
C PHE A 41 -22.51 11.42 16.97
N ASP A 42 -22.56 12.67 17.41
CA ASP A 42 -23.17 13.78 16.66
C ASP A 42 -22.26 14.29 15.53
N SER A 43 -20.95 14.05 15.65
CA SER A 43 -19.94 14.42 14.66
C SER A 43 -18.78 13.44 14.67
N ILE A 44 -18.18 13.20 13.51
CA ILE A 44 -17.09 12.24 13.33
C ILE A 44 -16.02 12.91 12.46
N GLU A 45 -14.81 13.03 12.98
CA GLU A 45 -13.67 13.60 12.26
C GLU A 45 -12.70 12.48 11.85
N LEU A 46 -12.49 12.33 10.54
CA LEU A 46 -11.56 11.37 9.97
C LEU A 46 -10.20 12.05 9.78
N TRP A 47 -9.18 11.53 10.44
CA TRP A 47 -7.80 11.97 10.26
C TRP A 47 -7.07 10.96 9.36
N ALA A 48 -6.53 11.45 8.23
CA ALA A 48 -5.87 10.59 7.25
C ALA A 48 -4.41 11.04 7.03
N ASP A 49 -3.48 10.10 7.16
CA ASP A 49 -2.08 10.28 6.79
C ASP A 49 -1.92 10.50 5.28
N PRO A 50 -0.84 11.15 4.83
CA PRO A 50 -0.64 11.46 3.41
C PRO A 50 -0.26 10.26 2.54
N ASN A 51 0.16 9.14 3.14
CA ASN A 51 0.68 7.98 2.40
C ASN A 51 -0.38 7.19 1.63
N ALA A 52 0.06 6.42 0.63
CA ALA A 52 -0.84 5.71 -0.29
C ALA A 52 -1.77 4.71 0.41
N ASN A 53 -1.27 4.00 1.42
CA ASN A 53 -2.09 3.06 2.19
C ASN A 53 -3.19 3.74 2.99
N ALA A 54 -2.87 4.85 3.67
CA ALA A 54 -3.86 5.63 4.40
C ALA A 54 -4.92 6.21 3.46
N GLN A 55 -4.53 6.68 2.27
CA GLN A 55 -5.47 7.17 1.27
C GLN A 55 -6.35 6.05 0.69
N LEU A 56 -5.83 4.82 0.51
CA LEU A 56 -6.64 3.65 0.16
C LEU A 56 -7.69 3.33 1.23
N ILE A 57 -7.29 3.35 2.51
CA ILE A 57 -8.21 3.14 3.63
C ILE A 57 -9.28 4.25 3.66
N LEU A 58 -8.89 5.51 3.43
CA LEU A 58 -9.81 6.63 3.39
C LEU A 58 -10.86 6.46 2.28
N ILE A 59 -10.45 6.17 1.04
CA ILE A 59 -11.41 6.02 -0.06
C ILE A 59 -12.31 4.80 0.12
N TRP A 60 -11.80 3.69 0.66
CA TRP A 60 -12.59 2.53 1.02
C TRP A 60 -13.64 2.88 2.08
N LEU A 61 -13.24 3.57 3.15
CA LEU A 61 -14.14 3.96 4.23
C LEU A 61 -15.24 4.90 3.73
N LEU A 62 -14.88 5.87 2.89
CA LEU A 62 -15.86 6.80 2.31
C LEU A 62 -16.81 6.11 1.33
N ASP A 63 -16.34 5.15 0.52
CA ASP A 63 -17.19 4.32 -0.34
C ASP A 63 -18.14 3.46 0.50
N PHE A 64 -17.62 2.82 1.55
CA PHE A 64 -18.39 1.98 2.47
C PHE A 64 -19.47 2.76 3.21
N LEU A 65 -19.17 3.97 3.70
CA LEU A 65 -20.12 4.80 4.44
C LEU A 65 -21.12 5.53 3.53
N ARG A 66 -20.90 5.57 2.21
CA ARG A 66 -21.72 6.31 1.25
C ARG A 66 -23.23 6.00 1.29
N PRO A 67 -23.67 4.73 1.45
CA PRO A 67 -25.10 4.40 1.52
C PRO A 67 -25.76 4.85 2.83
N TYR A 68 -24.98 5.09 3.88
CA TYR A 68 -25.48 5.38 5.24
C TYR A 68 -25.52 6.89 5.49
N LYS A 69 -26.58 7.53 5.00
CA LYS A 69 -26.72 9.00 5.03
C LYS A 69 -26.65 9.62 6.43
N GLU A 70 -27.23 8.97 7.43
CA GLU A 70 -27.17 9.42 8.83
C GLU A 70 -25.73 9.48 9.37
N VAL A 71 -24.87 8.54 8.97
CA VAL A 71 -23.45 8.54 9.38
C VAL A 71 -22.64 9.46 8.49
N SER A 72 -22.79 9.37 7.17
CA SER A 72 -22.00 10.17 6.23
C SER A 72 -22.23 11.68 6.37
N SER A 73 -23.42 12.11 6.80
CA SER A 73 -23.73 13.51 7.09
C SER A 73 -22.99 14.06 8.32
N LYS A 74 -22.50 13.19 9.21
CA LYS A 74 -21.74 13.53 10.42
C LYS A 74 -20.23 13.64 10.16
N LEU A 75 -19.75 13.19 9.00
CA LEU A 75 -18.32 13.12 8.67
C LEU A 75 -17.71 14.49 8.37
N SER A 76 -16.49 14.67 8.87
CA SER A 76 -15.52 15.69 8.49
C SER A 76 -14.17 15.03 8.24
N LEU A 77 -13.31 15.66 7.45
CA LEU A 77 -12.02 15.13 7.03
C LEU A 77 -10.90 16.12 7.35
N VAL A 78 -9.85 15.60 7.96
CA VAL A 78 -8.55 16.26 8.15
C VAL A 78 -7.52 15.48 7.34
N GLN A 79 -6.88 16.16 6.38
CA GLN A 79 -5.80 15.61 5.57
C GLN A 79 -4.48 16.06 6.21
N ALA A 80 -3.73 15.12 6.79
CA ALA A 80 -2.45 15.42 7.40
C ALA A 80 -1.37 15.68 6.33
N ASP A 81 -0.38 16.50 6.69
CA ASP A 81 0.77 16.78 5.84
C ASP A 81 1.92 15.78 6.07
N ASP A 82 1.95 15.14 7.24
CA ASP A 82 2.91 14.13 7.66
C ASP A 82 2.19 13.01 8.45
N GLU A 83 2.84 11.88 8.68
CA GLU A 83 2.25 10.76 9.41
C GLU A 83 1.97 11.13 10.87
N ILE A 84 0.70 11.03 11.26
CA ILE A 84 0.22 11.38 12.60
C ILE A 84 0.96 10.56 13.68
N ALA A 85 1.28 9.30 13.38
CA ALA A 85 1.98 8.39 14.29
C ALA A 85 3.41 8.81 14.63
N ASN A 86 4.03 9.72 13.88
CA ASN A 86 5.37 10.25 14.16
C ASN A 86 5.38 11.29 15.29
N TYR A 87 4.20 11.74 15.74
CA TYR A 87 4.07 12.84 16.69
C TYR A 87 3.47 12.37 18.01
N LEU A 88 3.95 12.98 19.09
CA LEU A 88 3.36 12.79 20.41
C LEU A 88 1.97 13.43 20.47
N PRO A 89 1.02 12.88 21.24
CA PRO A 89 -0.33 13.43 21.38
C PRO A 89 -0.36 14.92 21.75
N GLU A 90 0.59 15.38 22.56
CA GLU A 90 0.72 16.78 22.96
C GLU A 90 1.06 17.67 21.76
N SER A 91 1.88 17.18 20.83
CA SER A 91 2.26 17.91 19.61
C SER A 91 1.11 17.99 18.61
N LEU A 92 0.27 16.95 18.53
CA LEU A 92 -0.90 16.92 17.66
C LEU A 92 -1.96 17.95 18.07
N LYS A 93 -2.06 18.32 19.35
CA LYS A 93 -2.98 19.37 19.81
C LYS A 93 -2.66 20.74 19.22
N GLU A 94 -1.40 20.97 18.87
CA GLU A 94 -0.95 22.23 18.27
C GLU A 94 -1.20 22.27 16.76
N TRP A 95 -1.60 21.15 16.14
CA TRP A 95 -1.92 21.10 14.72
C TRP A 95 -3.18 21.90 14.43
N LYS A 96 -3.04 22.92 13.57
CA LYS A 96 -4.15 23.75 13.08
C LYS A 96 -4.44 23.41 11.63
N LEU A 97 -4.72 22.14 11.38
CA LEU A 97 -5.05 21.66 10.05
C LEU A 97 -6.50 22.03 9.69
N PRO A 98 -6.78 22.34 8.42
CA PRO A 98 -8.15 22.57 7.97
C PRO A 98 -9.02 21.31 8.14
N VAL A 99 -10.22 21.51 8.68
CA VAL A 99 -11.26 20.49 8.76
C VAL A 99 -12.27 20.73 7.64
N PHE A 100 -12.43 19.75 6.76
CA PHE A 100 -13.36 19.85 5.63
C PHE A 100 -14.60 19.01 5.89
N LYS A 101 -15.79 19.59 5.67
CA LYS A 101 -17.01 18.79 5.70
C LYS A 101 -16.99 17.78 4.55
N VAL A 102 -17.24 16.51 4.84
CA VAL A 102 -17.38 15.50 3.79
C VAL A 102 -18.72 15.74 3.08
N THR A 103 -18.66 15.84 1.76
CA THR A 103 -19.83 16.10 0.89
C THR A 103 -20.07 14.93 -0.05
N ASP A 104 -21.21 14.92 -0.76
CA ASP A 104 -21.49 13.90 -1.79
C ASP A 104 -20.40 13.84 -2.88
N ARG A 105 -19.77 14.98 -3.23
CA ARG A 105 -18.60 15.02 -4.14
C ARG A 105 -17.41 14.20 -3.63
N HIS A 106 -17.10 14.26 -2.32
CA HIS A 106 -16.03 13.46 -1.72
C HIS A 106 -16.37 11.96 -1.80
N LEU A 107 -17.59 11.60 -1.40
CA LEU A 107 -18.07 10.21 -1.42
C LEU A 107 -18.09 9.64 -2.85
N ALA A 108 -18.50 10.43 -3.84
CA ALA A 108 -18.52 10.02 -5.24
C ALA A 108 -17.11 9.84 -5.81
N LEU A 109 -16.16 10.72 -5.49
CA LEU A 109 -14.76 10.55 -5.90
C LEU A 109 -14.13 9.33 -5.24
N ALA A 110 -14.30 9.17 -3.92
CA ALA A 110 -13.79 8.02 -3.18
C ALA A 110 -14.35 6.69 -3.73
N SER A 111 -15.65 6.66 -4.01
CA SER A 111 -16.31 5.50 -4.62
C SER A 111 -15.71 5.14 -5.97
N ARG A 112 -15.57 6.11 -6.89
CA ARG A 112 -14.91 5.88 -8.19
C ARG A 112 -13.48 5.37 -8.03
N ALA A 113 -12.70 5.97 -7.13
CA ALA A 113 -11.32 5.56 -6.88
C ALA A 113 -11.24 4.14 -6.29
N TRP A 114 -12.14 3.78 -5.38
CA TRP A 114 -12.18 2.44 -4.79
C TRP A 114 -12.61 1.37 -5.81
N GLN A 115 -13.60 1.66 -6.65
CA GLN A 115 -13.99 0.75 -7.74
C GLN A 115 -12.87 0.59 -8.78
N ALA A 116 -12.16 1.66 -9.12
CA ALA A 116 -10.99 1.60 -9.99
C ALA A 116 -9.87 0.71 -9.41
N TRP A 117 -9.56 0.86 -8.12
CA TRP A 117 -8.57 0.00 -7.44
C TRP A 117 -8.95 -1.48 -7.42
N ARG A 118 -10.26 -1.78 -7.40
CA ARG A 118 -10.80 -3.15 -7.43
C ARG A 118 -11.00 -3.71 -8.84
N ALA A 119 -10.78 -2.90 -9.87
CA ALA A 119 -11.02 -3.31 -11.24
C ALA A 119 -10.03 -4.41 -11.68
N PRO A 120 -10.43 -5.27 -12.64
CA PRO A 120 -9.56 -6.32 -13.19
C PRO A 120 -8.41 -5.79 -14.06
N THR A 121 -8.39 -4.48 -14.34
CA THR A 121 -7.31 -3.78 -15.05
C THR A 121 -6.97 -2.47 -14.31
N PRO A 122 -5.72 -1.97 -14.43
CA PRO A 122 -5.30 -0.73 -13.77
C PRO A 122 -5.74 0.54 -14.50
N GLU A 123 -6.44 0.42 -15.63
CA GLU A 123 -6.86 1.55 -16.48
C GLU A 123 -7.69 2.57 -15.71
N GLY A 124 -8.67 2.10 -14.91
CA GLY A 124 -9.49 3.01 -14.11
C GLY A 124 -8.66 3.83 -13.11
N CYS A 125 -7.60 3.26 -12.55
CA CYS A 125 -6.68 4.00 -11.68
C CYS A 125 -5.84 5.01 -12.48
N PHE A 126 -5.38 4.63 -13.67
CA PHE A 126 -4.66 5.54 -14.56
C PHE A 126 -5.54 6.72 -15.02
N GLU A 127 -6.79 6.47 -15.38
CA GLU A 127 -7.74 7.50 -15.79
C GLU A 127 -8.03 8.53 -14.69
N LEU A 128 -7.97 8.15 -13.41
CA LEU A 128 -8.10 9.10 -12.30
C LEU A 128 -7.00 10.17 -12.31
N LEU A 129 -5.83 9.89 -12.90
CA LEU A 129 -4.78 10.89 -13.08
C LEU A 129 -5.17 11.98 -14.10
N MET A 130 -6.25 11.81 -14.86
CA MET A 130 -6.77 12.81 -15.79
C MET A 130 -7.98 13.56 -15.23
N GLN A 131 -8.42 13.21 -14.00
CA GLN A 131 -9.57 13.81 -13.36
C GLN A 131 -9.16 14.84 -12.29
N ASP A 132 -10.09 15.73 -11.95
CA ASP A 132 -9.94 16.60 -10.78
C ASP A 132 -10.16 15.78 -9.49
N THR A 133 -9.06 15.54 -8.78
CA THR A 133 -9.06 14.88 -7.46
C THR A 133 -8.80 15.85 -6.32
N THR A 134 -8.81 17.17 -6.55
CA THR A 134 -8.35 18.18 -5.58
C THR A 134 -9.15 18.20 -4.28
N ILE A 135 -10.40 17.74 -4.31
CA ILE A 135 -11.25 17.59 -3.10
C ILE A 135 -10.73 16.52 -2.13
N LEU A 136 -9.88 15.60 -2.61
CA LEU A 136 -9.09 14.68 -1.80
C LEU A 136 -7.60 14.90 -2.15
N PRO A 137 -6.95 15.94 -1.59
CA PRO A 137 -5.65 16.43 -2.08
C PRO A 137 -4.53 15.39 -2.16
N ARG A 138 -4.52 14.42 -1.24
CA ARG A 138 -3.51 13.36 -1.18
C ARG A 138 -3.81 12.14 -2.07
N LEU A 139 -4.99 12.09 -2.70
CA LEU A 139 -5.41 10.95 -3.52
C LEU A 139 -4.58 10.80 -4.81
N ARG A 140 -4.30 11.90 -5.53
CA ARG A 140 -3.50 11.82 -6.76
C ARG A 140 -2.07 11.29 -6.49
N PRO A 141 -1.30 11.84 -5.53
CA PRO A 141 -0.01 11.27 -5.17
C PRO A 141 -0.09 9.79 -4.77
N ALA A 142 -1.13 9.40 -4.02
CA ALA A 142 -1.34 8.00 -3.65
C ALA A 142 -1.56 7.10 -4.87
N ILE A 143 -2.39 7.51 -5.84
CA ILE A 143 -2.63 6.74 -7.07
C ILE A 143 -1.34 6.58 -7.89
N ILE A 144 -0.53 7.64 -8.00
CA ILE A 144 0.77 7.58 -8.68
C ILE A 144 1.67 6.55 -7.99
N ALA A 145 1.80 6.62 -6.67
CA ALA A 145 2.63 5.70 -5.91
C ALA A 145 2.16 4.24 -6.05
N LEU A 146 0.84 4.01 -6.14
CA LEU A 146 0.28 2.68 -6.39
C LEU A 146 0.58 2.20 -7.81
N LEU A 147 0.42 3.04 -8.84
CA LEU A 147 0.73 2.68 -10.23
C LEU A 147 2.21 2.34 -10.41
N GLU A 148 3.10 3.01 -9.69
CA GLU A 148 4.54 2.70 -9.66
C GLU A 148 4.86 1.31 -9.06
N GLU A 149 3.93 0.68 -8.34
CA GLU A 149 4.09 -0.72 -7.88
C GLU A 149 3.72 -1.75 -8.96
N LEU A 150 3.14 -1.33 -10.09
CA LEU A 150 3.09 -2.21 -11.26
C LEU A 150 4.53 -2.51 -11.75
N PRO A 151 4.76 -3.69 -12.36
CA PRO A 151 6.02 -3.99 -13.02
C PRO A 151 6.46 -2.86 -13.95
N ASP A 152 7.69 -2.38 -13.81
CA ASP A 152 8.23 -1.34 -14.67
C ASP A 152 8.35 -1.82 -16.13
N SER A 153 8.17 -0.91 -17.10
CA SER A 153 8.27 -1.23 -18.52
C SER A 153 9.66 -1.70 -18.96
N LEU A 154 10.73 -1.31 -18.26
CA LEU A 154 12.10 -1.63 -18.63
C LEU A 154 12.61 -2.91 -17.96
N ASN A 155 12.34 -3.08 -16.66
CA ASN A 155 12.96 -4.16 -15.88
C ASN A 155 11.99 -5.12 -15.19
N GLY A 156 10.68 -4.89 -15.30
CA GLY A 156 9.66 -5.85 -14.88
C GLY A 156 9.45 -5.96 -13.36
N ILE A 157 9.99 -5.04 -12.55
CA ILE A 157 9.77 -5.00 -11.09
C ILE A 157 9.04 -3.73 -10.65
N GLY A 158 8.31 -3.82 -9.53
CA GLY A 158 7.62 -2.70 -8.90
C GLY A 158 8.58 -1.75 -8.20
N ALA A 159 8.12 -0.55 -7.85
CA ALA A 159 9.00 0.47 -7.30
C ALA A 159 9.51 0.17 -5.89
N SER A 160 8.75 -0.54 -5.06
CA SER A 160 9.27 -1.04 -3.77
C SER A 160 10.42 -2.04 -3.96
N GLU A 161 10.28 -2.97 -4.91
CA GLU A 161 11.33 -3.96 -5.25
C GLU A 161 12.59 -3.25 -5.78
N GLN A 162 12.41 -2.26 -6.67
CA GLN A 162 13.50 -1.44 -7.19
C GLN A 162 14.32 -0.81 -6.06
N LEU A 163 13.67 -0.17 -5.07
CA LEU A 163 14.39 0.46 -3.96
C LEU A 163 15.14 -0.54 -3.07
N MET A 164 14.61 -1.75 -2.89
CA MET A 164 15.33 -2.80 -2.16
C MET A 164 16.62 -3.16 -2.89
N LEU A 165 16.53 -3.39 -4.19
CA LEU A 165 17.67 -3.84 -4.99
C LEU A 165 18.69 -2.71 -5.20
N GLU A 166 18.26 -1.46 -5.39
CA GLU A 166 19.13 -0.29 -5.44
C GLU A 166 19.90 -0.09 -4.13
N ALA A 167 19.25 -0.27 -2.97
CA ALA A 167 19.96 -0.21 -1.70
C ALA A 167 21.12 -1.22 -1.67
N LEU A 168 20.89 -2.44 -2.16
CA LEU A 168 21.92 -3.48 -2.27
C LEU A 168 23.01 -3.13 -3.31
N SER A 169 22.65 -2.53 -4.45
CA SER A 169 23.64 -2.13 -5.47
C SER A 169 24.60 -1.05 -4.96
N TYR A 170 24.17 -0.20 -4.05
CA TYR A 170 25.03 0.78 -3.36
C TYR A 170 25.88 0.17 -2.22
N GLY A 171 25.92 -1.15 -2.09
CA GLY A 171 26.76 -1.85 -1.12
C GLY A 171 26.11 -2.08 0.24
N CYS A 172 24.79 -1.84 0.37
CA CYS A 172 24.05 -2.32 1.53
C CYS A 172 24.09 -3.85 1.58
N THR A 173 24.41 -4.41 2.75
CA THR A 173 24.40 -5.87 2.97
C THR A 173 23.44 -6.30 4.08
N ASP A 174 22.73 -5.34 4.69
CA ASP A 174 21.74 -5.59 5.74
C ASP A 174 20.33 -5.66 5.12
N PRO A 175 19.64 -6.81 5.19
CA PRO A 175 18.25 -6.91 4.73
C PRO A 175 17.33 -5.87 5.37
N GLY A 176 17.57 -5.51 6.64
CA GLY A 176 16.75 -4.52 7.35
C GLY A 176 16.80 -3.13 6.69
N GLN A 177 17.94 -2.74 6.14
CA GLN A 177 18.09 -1.47 5.41
C GLN A 177 17.42 -1.53 4.04
N ALA A 178 17.51 -2.65 3.32
CA ALA A 178 16.81 -2.82 2.04
C ALA A 178 15.28 -2.78 2.23
N LEU A 179 14.76 -3.47 3.26
CA LEU A 179 13.35 -3.40 3.64
C LEU A 179 12.93 -1.98 4.03
N TYR A 180 13.78 -1.26 4.75
CA TYR A 180 13.51 0.13 5.13
C TYR A 180 13.39 1.05 3.90
N ALA A 181 14.29 0.90 2.92
CA ALA A 181 14.26 1.69 1.69
C ALA A 181 12.92 1.55 0.95
N ALA A 182 12.41 0.32 0.80
CA ALA A 182 11.11 0.09 0.19
C ALA A 182 9.95 0.67 1.01
N ARG A 183 10.00 0.50 2.34
CA ARG A 183 8.97 1.01 3.25
C ARG A 183 8.91 2.52 3.28
N ASP A 184 9.99 3.23 2.97
CA ASP A 184 10.00 4.70 2.95
C ASP A 184 9.03 5.29 1.91
N ARG A 185 8.68 4.54 0.85
CA ARG A 185 7.59 4.90 -0.07
C ARG A 185 6.20 4.87 0.56
N ARG A 186 6.04 4.19 1.69
CA ARG A 186 4.79 4.03 2.45
C ARG A 186 3.60 3.46 1.64
N VAL A 187 3.91 2.64 0.62
CA VAL A 187 2.91 1.89 -0.18
C VAL A 187 2.71 0.47 0.34
N ILE A 188 3.74 -0.11 0.95
CA ILE A 188 3.72 -1.44 1.54
C ILE A 188 4.09 -1.38 3.01
N ASN A 189 3.53 -2.30 3.80
CA ASN A 189 3.89 -2.47 5.20
C ASN A 189 5.12 -3.38 5.37
N GLU A 190 5.59 -3.57 6.61
CA GLU A 190 6.79 -4.37 6.89
C GLU A 190 6.65 -5.85 6.49
N GLY A 191 5.48 -6.45 6.68
CA GLY A 191 5.23 -7.82 6.26
C GLY A 191 5.26 -7.95 4.74
N GLU A 192 4.57 -7.06 4.03
CA GLU A 192 4.57 -7.03 2.56
C GLU A 192 5.98 -6.79 1.99
N ALA A 193 6.78 -5.93 2.62
CA ALA A 193 8.16 -5.71 2.22
C ALA A 193 9.01 -6.97 2.42
N GLY A 194 8.82 -7.70 3.53
CA GLY A 194 9.48 -8.97 3.77
C GLY A 194 9.09 -10.04 2.75
N ASP A 195 7.80 -10.16 2.45
CA ASP A 195 7.27 -11.09 1.45
C ASP A 195 7.91 -10.83 0.06
N LEU A 196 7.96 -9.56 -0.38
CA LEU A 196 8.61 -9.18 -1.64
C LEU A 196 10.12 -9.50 -1.63
N PHE A 197 10.81 -9.19 -0.54
CA PHE A 197 12.25 -9.45 -0.44
C PHE A 197 12.57 -10.95 -0.48
N ASP A 198 11.74 -11.77 0.16
CA ASP A 198 11.84 -13.22 0.08
C ASP A 198 11.57 -13.72 -1.34
N GLU A 199 10.54 -13.20 -2.03
CA GLU A 199 10.26 -13.53 -3.43
C GLU A 199 11.46 -13.24 -4.33
N LEU A 200 12.12 -12.08 -4.16
CA LEU A 200 13.33 -11.71 -4.91
C LEU A 200 14.53 -12.63 -4.63
N ALA A 201 14.61 -13.22 -3.44
CA ALA A 201 15.70 -14.11 -3.02
C ALA A 201 15.43 -15.60 -3.31
N GLN A 202 14.16 -15.99 -3.44
CA GLN A 202 13.73 -17.39 -3.52
C GLN A 202 13.04 -17.74 -4.85
N CYS A 203 12.88 -16.78 -5.76
CA CYS A 203 12.39 -17.05 -7.12
C CYS A 203 13.34 -17.99 -7.90
N PRO A 204 12.86 -18.65 -8.99
CA PRO A 204 13.65 -19.62 -9.75
C PRO A 204 15.04 -19.12 -10.19
N GLU A 205 15.13 -17.87 -10.63
CA GLU A 205 16.38 -17.15 -10.86
C GLU A 205 16.48 -15.97 -9.89
N PRO A 206 17.10 -16.15 -8.71
CA PRO A 206 17.15 -15.12 -7.67
C PRO A 206 17.84 -13.85 -8.10
N LEU A 207 17.32 -12.70 -7.64
CA LEU A 207 17.95 -11.39 -7.78
C LEU A 207 18.83 -11.07 -6.57
N ILE A 208 18.57 -11.73 -5.44
CA ILE A 208 19.28 -11.54 -4.18
C ILE A 208 19.88 -12.87 -3.73
N PHE A 209 21.14 -12.86 -3.28
CA PHE A 209 21.78 -14.02 -2.64
C PHE A 209 22.07 -13.74 -1.16
N GLY A 210 22.36 -14.79 -0.40
CA GLY A 210 22.81 -14.68 1.00
C GLY A 210 21.70 -14.57 2.03
N LEU A 211 20.44 -14.54 1.58
CA LEU A 211 19.28 -14.71 2.45
C LEU A 211 19.12 -16.20 2.78
N GLY A 212 18.88 -16.50 4.07
CA GLY A 212 18.65 -17.87 4.53
C GLY A 212 17.27 -18.40 4.13
N GLU A 213 17.03 -19.68 4.36
CA GLU A 213 15.74 -20.32 4.08
C GLU A 213 14.63 -19.94 5.07
N GLY A 214 13.39 -19.92 4.56
CA GLY A 214 12.16 -19.73 5.32
C GLY A 214 11.60 -18.31 5.19
N PRO A 215 10.27 -18.15 5.36
CA PRO A 215 9.63 -16.87 5.12
C PRO A 215 9.92 -15.87 6.24
N PHE A 216 9.92 -14.60 5.87
CA PHE A 216 9.96 -13.45 6.74
C PHE A 216 8.77 -13.52 7.71
N ASP A 217 9.09 -13.50 9.00
CA ASP A 217 8.09 -13.45 10.05
C ASP A 217 8.60 -12.52 11.15
N PRO A 218 8.12 -11.27 11.22
CA PRO A 218 8.54 -10.33 12.25
C PRO A 218 7.92 -10.66 13.62
N SER A 219 6.94 -11.58 13.67
CA SER A 219 6.35 -12.06 14.92
C SER A 219 7.13 -13.22 15.55
N GLU A 220 7.91 -13.95 14.74
CA GLU A 220 8.75 -15.05 15.22
C GLU A 220 10.19 -14.58 15.46
N HIS A 221 10.56 -14.44 16.73
CA HIS A 221 11.83 -13.83 17.13
C HIS A 221 13.07 -14.48 16.49
N THR A 222 13.09 -15.82 16.36
CA THR A 222 14.26 -16.53 15.83
C THR A 222 14.41 -16.36 14.32
N ARG A 223 13.31 -16.39 13.55
CA ARG A 223 13.30 -16.02 12.13
C ARG A 223 13.74 -14.58 11.92
N TYR A 224 13.14 -13.64 12.65
CA TYR A 224 13.50 -12.22 12.52
C TYR A 224 14.97 -11.95 12.85
N GLN A 225 15.53 -12.60 13.89
CA GLN A 225 16.96 -12.49 14.22
C GLN A 225 17.88 -13.10 13.16
N ARG A 226 17.50 -14.23 12.55
CA ARG A 226 18.27 -14.81 11.43
C ARG A 226 18.29 -13.86 10.24
N TYR A 227 17.14 -13.32 9.90
CA TYR A 227 16.98 -12.34 8.83
C TYR A 227 17.90 -11.12 9.04
N ARG A 228 17.89 -10.54 10.25
CA ARG A 228 18.76 -9.41 10.63
C ARG A 228 20.26 -9.73 10.69
N ARG A 229 20.64 -11.00 10.80
CA ARG A 229 22.04 -11.45 10.82
C ARG A 229 22.54 -11.85 9.44
N ALA A 230 21.65 -12.02 8.47
CA ALA A 230 22.02 -12.37 7.12
C ALA A 230 22.86 -11.26 6.48
N LYS A 231 23.67 -11.65 5.51
CA LYS A 231 24.44 -10.75 4.67
C LYS A 231 24.05 -11.02 3.23
N VAL A 232 23.38 -10.05 2.64
CA VAL A 232 22.77 -10.16 1.32
C VAL A 232 23.51 -9.32 0.30
N GLY A 233 23.34 -9.67 -0.97
CA GLY A 233 23.85 -8.90 -2.11
C GLY A 233 23.09 -9.28 -3.38
N LEU A 234 23.37 -8.56 -4.46
CA LEU A 234 22.74 -8.80 -5.76
C LEU A 234 23.41 -9.94 -6.53
N THR A 235 22.62 -10.82 -7.12
CA THR A 235 23.12 -11.76 -8.12
C THR A 235 23.48 -11.00 -9.42
N LYS A 236 24.06 -11.71 -10.41
CA LYS A 236 24.27 -11.10 -11.74
C LYS A 236 22.97 -10.62 -12.37
N LEU A 237 21.90 -11.41 -12.24
CA LEU A 237 20.57 -11.03 -12.71
C LEU A 237 20.03 -9.85 -11.90
N GLY A 238 20.21 -9.85 -10.57
CA GLY A 238 19.86 -8.72 -9.70
C GLY A 238 20.49 -7.41 -10.14
N GLN A 239 21.80 -7.42 -10.47
CA GLN A 239 22.50 -6.24 -10.97
C GLN A 239 21.91 -5.76 -12.30
N ALA A 240 21.73 -6.67 -13.28
CA ALA A 240 21.20 -6.33 -14.59
C ALA A 240 19.76 -5.77 -14.53
N VAL A 241 18.90 -6.32 -13.66
CA VAL A 241 17.53 -5.81 -13.46
C VAL A 241 17.55 -4.41 -12.85
N VAL A 242 18.40 -4.15 -11.84
CA VAL A 242 18.53 -2.81 -11.24
C VAL A 242 18.96 -1.76 -12.26
N GLU A 243 19.92 -2.11 -13.12
CA GLU A 243 20.46 -1.24 -14.16
C GLU A 243 19.55 -1.14 -15.40
N ALA A 244 18.38 -1.80 -15.38
CA ALA A 244 17.46 -1.92 -16.50
C ALA A 244 18.10 -2.50 -17.78
N GLU A 245 19.13 -3.32 -17.63
CA GLU A 245 19.78 -4.07 -18.70
C GLU A 245 19.08 -5.41 -18.98
N ASP A 246 18.29 -5.91 -18.02
CA ASP A 246 17.44 -7.08 -18.20
C ASP A 246 16.08 -6.94 -17.49
N ASP A 247 15.18 -7.86 -17.78
CA ASP A 247 13.79 -7.85 -17.34
C ASP A 247 13.46 -9.08 -16.49
N PHE A 248 13.03 -8.84 -15.25
CA PHE A 248 12.70 -9.88 -14.28
C PHE A 248 11.71 -10.92 -14.82
N SER A 249 10.73 -10.49 -15.62
CA SER A 249 9.66 -11.36 -16.14
C SER A 249 10.12 -12.34 -17.22
N ARG A 250 11.32 -12.17 -17.78
CA ARG A 250 11.91 -13.13 -18.74
C ARG A 250 12.44 -14.38 -18.06
N HIS A 251 12.84 -14.25 -16.81
CA HIS A 251 13.52 -15.31 -16.04
C HIS A 251 12.62 -15.90 -14.96
N ASN A 252 11.74 -15.07 -14.41
CA ASN A 252 10.88 -15.45 -13.29
C ASN A 252 9.39 -15.28 -13.66
N PRO A 253 8.54 -16.26 -13.30
CA PRO A 253 7.11 -16.15 -13.55
C PRO A 253 6.49 -15.06 -12.68
N ILE A 254 5.66 -14.22 -13.30
CA ILE A 254 4.84 -13.24 -12.59
C ILE A 254 3.51 -13.89 -12.24
N LYS A 255 3.16 -13.86 -10.95
CA LYS A 255 1.83 -14.21 -10.48
C LYS A 255 1.50 -13.49 -9.18
N ARG A 256 0.95 -12.29 -9.28
CA ARG A 256 0.61 -11.45 -8.11
C ARG A 256 -0.60 -10.58 -8.36
N TRP A 257 -1.16 -10.02 -7.29
CA TRP A 257 -2.30 -9.11 -7.36
C TRP A 257 -1.85 -7.66 -7.16
N TRP A 258 -2.27 -6.78 -8.06
CA TRP A 258 -2.21 -5.34 -7.89
C TRP A 258 -3.65 -4.83 -7.72
N GLY A 259 -4.04 -4.44 -6.51
CA GLY A 259 -5.46 -4.15 -6.23
C GLY A 259 -6.37 -5.32 -6.60
N GLY A 260 -7.30 -5.10 -7.52
CA GLY A 260 -8.16 -6.11 -8.15
C GLY A 260 -7.67 -6.66 -9.50
N THR A 261 -6.48 -6.28 -9.95
CA THR A 261 -5.84 -6.77 -11.18
C THR A 261 -4.92 -7.95 -10.87
N GLU A 262 -5.18 -9.11 -11.49
CA GLU A 262 -4.25 -10.24 -11.47
C GLU A 262 -3.19 -10.04 -12.55
N LEU A 263 -1.92 -9.99 -12.13
CA LEU A 263 -0.77 -9.89 -13.02
C LEU A 263 -0.19 -11.28 -13.26
N THR A 264 -0.11 -11.66 -14.53
CA THR A 264 0.64 -12.83 -15.01
C THR A 264 1.56 -12.43 -16.16
N ASN A 265 2.49 -13.29 -16.60
CA ASN A 265 3.31 -12.99 -17.79
C ASN A 265 2.44 -12.71 -19.04
N GLU A 266 1.28 -13.37 -19.19
CA GLU A 266 0.34 -13.17 -20.30
C GLU A 266 -0.54 -11.91 -20.13
N ARG A 267 -0.72 -11.43 -18.89
CA ARG A 267 -1.54 -10.25 -18.56
C ARG A 267 -0.71 -9.22 -17.83
N LEU A 268 0.47 -8.94 -18.36
CA LEU A 268 1.47 -8.12 -17.69
C LEU A 268 1.25 -6.64 -17.98
N TRP A 269 0.32 -6.03 -17.24
CA TRP A 269 0.22 -4.57 -17.18
C TRP A 269 1.49 -4.00 -16.56
N ARG A 270 2.03 -2.97 -17.20
CA ARG A 270 3.30 -2.34 -16.82
C ARG A 270 3.15 -0.85 -16.64
N TRP A 271 4.08 -0.26 -15.90
CA TRP A 271 4.17 1.18 -15.71
C TRP A 271 5.46 1.72 -16.29
N ASP A 272 5.35 2.69 -17.18
CA ASP A 272 6.49 3.47 -17.65
C ASP A 272 6.67 4.67 -16.71
N ARG A 273 7.73 4.64 -15.91
CA ARG A 273 8.03 5.68 -14.91
C ARG A 273 8.51 6.99 -15.54
N GLU A 274 9.17 6.93 -16.69
CA GLU A 274 9.79 8.10 -17.33
C GLU A 274 8.69 9.03 -17.86
N ILE A 275 7.76 8.48 -18.63
CA ILE A 275 6.64 9.25 -19.19
C ILE A 275 5.36 9.16 -18.36
N ARG A 276 5.38 8.42 -17.25
CA ARG A 276 4.25 8.20 -16.33
C ARG A 276 3.01 7.67 -17.06
N SER A 277 3.19 6.56 -17.76
CA SER A 277 2.16 5.97 -18.61
C SER A 277 1.91 4.50 -18.30
N LEU A 278 0.68 4.07 -18.50
CA LEU A 278 0.29 2.68 -18.38
C LEU A 278 0.56 1.93 -19.69
N VAL A 279 1.23 0.79 -19.62
CA VAL A 279 1.55 -0.08 -20.75
C VAL A 279 0.69 -1.33 -20.67
N ALA A 280 -0.11 -1.57 -21.70
CA ALA A 280 -0.99 -2.73 -21.80
C ALA A 280 -0.20 -4.03 -22.09
N PRO A 281 -0.74 -5.20 -21.70
CA PRO A 281 -0.18 -6.49 -22.13
C PRO A 281 -0.10 -6.57 -23.67
N ALA A 282 0.93 -7.25 -24.17
CA ALA A 282 1.15 -7.48 -25.60
C ALA A 282 0.17 -8.50 -26.21
#